data_AF-A0A226WQH6-F1
#
_entry.id   AF-A0A226WQH6-F1
#
_cell.length_a   1.000
_cell.length_b   1.000
_cell.length_c   1.000
_cell.angle_alpha   90.00
_cell.angle_beta   90.00
_cell.angle_gamma   90.00
#
_symmetry.space_group_name_H-M   'P 1'
#
loop_
_entity.id
_entity.type
_entity.pdbx_description
1 polymer ?
#
loop_
_entity_poly.entity_id
_entity_poly.type
_entity_poly.pdbx_seq_one_letter_code
_entity_poly.pdbx_strand_id
1 'polypeptide(L)'
;MDVEHRQHKELNNRAQNSHQPTRVREKVMRRFKSARHLQRFTSVHDQVANLIIHCRYNANSQEKRQARTHAFEAWEAATGNPMLDRLAAQISNIHDLRLRLCDL
;
A
#
# COMPACT_ATOMS: atom_id res chain seq x y z
N MET A 1 36.78 -14.42 24.46
CA MET A 1 36.10 -13.60 23.44
C MET A 1 35.64 -12.33 24.12
N ASP A 2 36.52 -11.34 24.18
CA ASP A 2 36.23 -10.05 24.80
C ASP A 2 35.43 -9.21 23.79
N VAL A 3 34.20 -8.83 24.14
CA VAL A 3 33.32 -8.06 23.25
C VAL A 3 33.53 -6.59 23.61
N GLU A 4 34.29 -5.88 22.78
CA GLU A 4 34.50 -4.44 22.92
C GLU A 4 33.15 -3.70 22.97
N HIS A 5 32.81 -3.17 24.16
CA HIS A 5 31.61 -2.37 24.37
C HIS A 5 31.82 -0.94 23.87
N ARG A 6 31.61 -0.69 22.56
CA ARG A 6 31.67 0.65 21.98
C ARG A 6 30.37 1.42 22.21
N GLN A 7 30.32 2.29 23.23
CA GLN A 7 29.15 3.12 23.57
C GLN A 7 29.16 4.52 22.93
N HIS A 8 29.60 4.66 21.68
CA HIS A 8 29.53 5.96 21.00
C HIS A 8 28.10 6.24 20.51
N LYS A 9 27.53 7.40 20.92
CA LYS A 9 26.20 7.91 20.52
C LYS A 9 25.85 7.75 19.03
N GLU A 10 26.82 7.88 18.13
CA GLU A 10 26.59 7.77 16.69
C GLU A 10 26.24 6.35 16.22
N LEU A 11 26.80 5.32 16.87
CA LEU A 11 26.46 3.91 16.59
C LEU A 11 25.05 3.57 17.07
N ASN A 12 24.65 4.14 18.22
CA ASN A 12 23.32 3.92 18.80
C ASN A 12 22.22 4.61 17.97
N ASN A 13 22.53 5.80 17.41
CA ASN A 13 21.62 6.49 16.50
C ASN A 13 21.26 5.65 15.26
N ARG A 14 22.17 4.85 14.71
CA ARG A 14 21.88 4.02 13.52
C ARG A 14 20.96 2.84 13.85
N ALA A 15 21.22 2.14 14.96
CA ALA A 15 20.35 1.08 15.46
C ALA A 15 18.95 1.65 15.80
N GLN A 16 18.92 2.80 16.48
CA GLN A 16 17.69 3.45 16.91
C GLN A 16 16.89 4.08 15.75
N ASN A 17 17.57 4.60 14.71
CA ASN A 17 16.92 5.20 13.55
C ASN A 17 16.40 4.17 12.54
N SER A 18 16.96 2.96 12.51
CA SER A 18 16.52 1.89 11.59
C SER A 18 15.04 1.51 11.76
N HIS A 19 14.49 1.71 12.95
CA HIS A 19 13.10 1.39 13.28
C HIS A 19 12.14 2.59 13.23
N GLN A 20 12.63 3.79 12.92
CA GLN A 20 11.79 4.99 12.85
C GLN A 20 10.65 4.88 11.81
N PRO A 21 10.88 4.37 10.58
CA PRO A 21 9.79 4.17 9.62
C PRO A 21 8.70 3.25 10.15
N THR A 22 9.08 2.20 10.87
CA THR A 22 8.16 1.25 11.51
C THR A 22 7.36 1.92 12.62
N ARG A 23 8.01 2.70 13.50
CA ARG A 23 7.32 3.45 14.57
C ARG A 23 6.34 4.49 14.04
N VAL A 24 6.71 5.21 13.00
CA VAL A 24 5.81 6.20 12.37
C VAL A 24 4.59 5.49 11.80
N ARG A 25 4.78 4.38 11.09
CA ARG A 25 3.70 3.55 10.55
C ARG A 25 2.78 2.99 11.65
N GLU A 26 3.34 2.41 12.71
CA GLU A 26 2.57 1.94 13.87
C GLU A 26 1.75 3.04 14.54
N LYS A 27 2.32 4.25 14.65
CA LYS A 27 1.66 5.40 15.27
C LYS A 27 0.51 5.92 14.41
N VAL A 28 0.70 5.98 13.08
CA VAL A 28 -0.35 6.35 12.12
C VAL A 28 -1.47 5.30 12.12
N MET A 29 -1.13 4.01 12.21
CA MET A 29 -2.08 2.90 12.15
C MET A 29 -2.77 2.57 13.49
N ARG A 30 -2.88 3.54 14.41
CA ARG A 30 -3.60 3.41 15.71
C ARG A 30 -3.31 2.09 16.45
N ARG A 31 -2.02 1.75 16.70
CA ARG A 31 -1.55 0.67 17.59
C ARG A 31 -2.18 -0.72 17.40
N PHE A 32 -1.36 -1.73 17.09
CA PHE A 32 -1.82 -3.12 17.05
C PHE A 32 -2.14 -3.69 18.43
N LYS A 33 -3.16 -4.56 18.51
CA LYS A 33 -3.57 -5.25 19.75
C LYS A 33 -2.48 -6.15 20.35
N SER A 34 -1.49 -6.57 19.56
CA SER A 34 -0.36 -7.40 20.00
C SER A 34 0.80 -7.37 19.00
N ALA A 35 2.01 -7.71 19.45
CA ALA A 35 3.20 -7.83 18.58
C ALA A 35 3.04 -8.87 17.45
N ARG A 36 2.35 -10.00 17.71
CA ARG A 36 2.09 -11.03 16.68
C ARG A 36 1.24 -10.49 15.52
N HIS A 37 0.24 -9.65 15.82
CA HIS A 37 -0.60 -9.01 14.80
C HIS A 37 0.19 -7.99 13.98
N LEU A 38 1.03 -7.19 14.63
CA LEU A 38 1.96 -6.30 13.95
C LEU A 38 2.86 -7.09 13.00
N GLN A 39 3.50 -8.18 13.48
CA GLN A 39 4.45 -8.95 12.69
C GLN A 39 3.82 -9.56 11.42
N ARG A 40 2.61 -10.14 11.55
CA ARG A 40 1.85 -10.66 10.40
C ARG A 40 1.46 -9.54 9.42
N PHE A 41 1.08 -8.39 9.95
CA PHE A 41 0.72 -7.25 9.12
C PHE A 41 1.94 -6.70 8.38
N THR A 42 3.05 -6.42 9.07
CA THR A 42 4.26 -5.84 8.48
C THR A 42 4.88 -6.78 7.45
N SER A 43 4.89 -8.09 7.70
CA SER A 43 5.45 -9.06 6.75
C SER A 43 4.76 -9.03 5.39
N VAL A 44 3.43 -8.84 5.36
CA VAL A 44 2.65 -8.74 4.11
C VAL A 44 2.71 -7.32 3.55
N HIS A 45 2.52 -6.32 4.42
CA HIS A 45 2.48 -4.92 4.02
C HIS A 45 3.81 -4.44 3.42
N ASP A 46 4.97 -4.85 3.94
CA ASP A 46 6.26 -4.44 3.39
C ASP A 46 6.49 -4.98 1.98
N GLN A 47 6.02 -6.20 1.67
CA GLN A 47 6.06 -6.76 0.33
C GLN A 47 5.18 -5.95 -0.65
N VAL A 48 3.95 -5.63 -0.23
CA VAL A 48 3.01 -4.83 -1.03
C VAL A 48 3.52 -3.39 -1.22
N ALA A 49 4.07 -2.78 -0.18
CA ALA A 49 4.62 -1.43 -0.22
C ALA A 49 5.79 -1.34 -1.20
N ASN A 50 6.64 -2.36 -1.29
CA ASN A 50 7.74 -2.41 -2.25
C ASN A 50 7.24 -2.37 -3.70
N LEU A 51 6.14 -3.06 -4.02
CA LEU A 51 5.53 -3.02 -5.36
C LEU A 51 5.03 -1.61 -5.72
N ILE A 52 4.39 -0.94 -4.77
CA ILE A 52 3.85 0.41 -4.96
C ILE A 52 4.98 1.44 -5.11
N ILE A 53 6.01 1.36 -4.26
CA ILE A 53 7.17 2.25 -4.30
C ILE A 53 7.97 2.06 -5.59
N HIS A 54 8.22 0.80 -5.97
CA HIS A 54 8.89 0.49 -7.24
C HIS A 54 8.13 1.09 -8.43
N CYS A 55 6.81 0.86 -8.48
CA CYS A 55 5.97 1.42 -9.52
C CYS A 55 5.97 2.96 -9.52
N ARG A 56 6.05 3.61 -8.35
CA ARG A 56 6.06 5.09 -8.26
C ARG A 56 7.29 5.70 -8.92
N TYR A 57 8.48 5.18 -8.63
CA TYR A 57 9.75 5.82 -9.02
C TYR A 57 10.37 5.26 -10.30
N ASN A 58 10.09 4.00 -10.64
CA ASN A 58 10.78 3.31 -11.73
C ASN A 58 9.90 3.02 -12.95
N ALA A 59 8.61 3.38 -12.93
CA ALA A 59 7.70 3.12 -14.04
C ALA A 59 7.15 4.42 -14.66
N ASN A 60 7.10 4.47 -15.99
CA ASN A 60 6.45 5.54 -16.74
C ASN A 60 4.92 5.40 -16.71
N SER A 61 4.20 6.40 -17.25
CA SER A 61 2.73 6.43 -17.20
C SER A 61 2.05 5.29 -17.95
N GLN A 62 2.67 4.79 -19.03
CA GLN A 62 2.15 3.69 -19.85
C GLN A 62 2.32 2.34 -19.15
N GLU A 63 3.50 2.08 -18.61
CA GLU A 63 3.78 0.88 -17.80
C GLU A 63 2.84 0.81 -16.59
N LYS A 64 2.59 1.95 -15.94
CA LYS A 64 1.61 2.06 -14.84
C LYS A 64 0.19 1.70 -15.28
N ARG A 65 -0.22 2.07 -16.50
CA ARG A 65 -1.55 1.73 -17.04
C ARG A 65 -1.65 0.23 -17.35
N GLN A 66 -0.64 -0.32 -18.02
CA GLN A 66 -0.58 -1.76 -18.34
C GLN A 66 -0.59 -2.62 -17.09
N ALA A 67 0.23 -2.29 -16.08
CA ALA A 67 0.26 -3.01 -14.81
C ALA A 67 -1.10 -2.98 -14.09
N ARG A 68 -1.84 -1.86 -14.16
CA ARG A 68 -3.21 -1.80 -13.62
C ARG A 68 -4.17 -2.69 -14.40
N THR A 69 -4.15 -2.64 -15.73
CA THR A 69 -4.98 -3.50 -16.58
C THR A 69 -4.77 -4.98 -16.26
N HIS A 70 -3.51 -5.44 -16.23
CA HIS A 70 -3.17 -6.82 -15.89
C HIS A 70 -3.58 -7.21 -14.46
N ALA A 71 -3.46 -6.29 -13.49
CA ALA A 71 -3.91 -6.56 -12.13
C ALA A 71 -5.43 -6.73 -12.03
N PHE A 72 -6.21 -5.94 -12.80
CA PHE A 72 -7.65 -6.09 -12.86
C PHE A 72 -8.05 -7.39 -13.55
N GLU A 73 -7.42 -7.75 -14.68
CA GLU A 73 -7.65 -9.03 -15.36
C GLU A 73 -7.39 -10.23 -14.42
N ALA A 74 -6.26 -10.20 -13.69
CA ALA A 74 -5.93 -11.24 -12.72
C ALA A 74 -6.95 -11.34 -11.58
N TRP A 75 -7.46 -10.20 -11.10
CA TRP A 75 -8.48 -10.15 -10.07
C TRP A 75 -9.82 -10.72 -10.56
N GLU A 76 -10.23 -10.37 -11.77
CA GLU A 76 -11.45 -10.90 -12.40
C GLU A 76 -11.33 -12.41 -12.60
N ALA A 77 -10.18 -12.90 -13.07
CA ALA A 77 -9.93 -14.34 -13.21
C ALA A 77 -9.99 -15.09 -11.86
N ALA A 78 -9.46 -14.49 -10.78
CA ALA A 78 -9.44 -15.12 -9.46
C ALA A 78 -10.81 -15.09 -8.75
N THR A 79 -11.63 -14.07 -9.01
CA THR A 79 -12.89 -13.85 -8.27
C THR A 79 -14.15 -14.14 -9.08
N GLY A 80 -14.04 -14.29 -10.41
CA GLY A 80 -15.18 -14.48 -11.31
C GLY A 80 -16.13 -13.29 -11.34
N ASN A 81 -15.69 -12.11 -10.90
CA ASN A 81 -16.53 -10.92 -10.77
C ASN A 81 -15.91 -9.76 -11.57
N PRO A 82 -16.52 -9.36 -12.70
CA PRO A 82 -16.01 -8.28 -13.53
C PRO A 82 -16.15 -6.95 -12.79
N MET A 83 -15.05 -6.50 -12.19
CA MET A 83 -15.00 -5.29 -11.38
C MET A 83 -15.10 -4.04 -12.27
N LEU A 84 -14.62 -4.13 -13.52
CA LEU A 84 -14.69 -3.04 -14.49
C LEU A 84 -16.13 -2.76 -14.94
N ASP A 85 -16.96 -3.78 -15.13
CA ASP A 85 -18.37 -3.61 -15.49
C ASP A 85 -19.18 -2.95 -14.37
N ARG A 86 -18.89 -3.30 -13.12
CA ARG A 86 -19.54 -2.70 -11.95
C ARG A 86 -19.16 -1.24 -11.74
N LEU A 87 -17.88 -0.90 -11.90
CA LEU A 87 -17.41 0.48 -11.81
C LEU A 87 -17.94 1.33 -12.97
N ALA A 88 -17.99 0.79 -14.18
CA ALA A 88 -18.59 1.46 -15.33
C ALA A 88 -20.09 1.75 -15.11
N ALA A 89 -20.85 0.79 -14.58
CA ALA A 89 -22.25 0.99 -14.21
C ALA A 89 -22.42 2.06 -13.11
N GLN A 90 -21.49 2.12 -12.15
CA GLN A 90 -21.49 3.14 -11.08
C GLN A 90 -21.17 4.55 -11.61
N ILE A 91 -20.23 4.67 -12.55
CA ILE A 91 -19.87 5.94 -13.20
C ILE A 91 -21.01 6.44 -14.10
N SER A 92 -21.62 5.56 -14.88
CA SER A 92 -22.82 5.90 -15.67
C SER A 92 -23.96 6.37 -14.78
N ASN A 93 -24.22 5.70 -13.64
CA ASN A 93 -25.24 6.15 -12.67
C ASN A 93 -24.93 7.55 -12.09
N ILE A 94 -23.66 7.90 -11.85
CA ILE A 94 -23.29 9.25 -11.38
C ILE A 94 -23.48 10.30 -12.48
N HIS A 95 -23.16 9.98 -13.73
CA HIS A 95 -23.40 10.88 -14.86
C HIS A 95 -24.91 11.10 -15.09
N ASP A 96 -25.70 10.04 -14.94
CA ASP A 96 -27.16 10.05 -15.11
C ASP A 96 -27.86 10.78 -13.94
N LEU A 97 -27.35 10.65 -12.71
CA LEU A 97 -27.77 11.44 -11.54
C LEU A 97 -27.43 12.94 -11.71
N ARG A 98 -26.29 13.25 -12.32
CA ARG A 98 -25.88 14.63 -12.60
C ARG A 98 -26.76 15.29 -13.67
N LEU A 99 -27.18 14.56 -14.70
CA LEU A 99 -28.12 15.03 -15.70
C LEU A 99 -29.52 15.27 -15.10
N ARG A 100 -30.04 14.34 -14.30
CA ARG A 100 -31.36 14.49 -13.65
C ARG A 100 -31.45 15.62 -12.61
N LEU A 101 -30.32 16.00 -11.99
CA LEU A 101 -30.24 17.15 -11.08
C LEU A 101 -30.09 18.49 -11.82
N CYS A 102 -29.78 18.48 -13.12
CA CYS A 102 -29.75 19.69 -13.95
C CYS A 102 -31.09 19.97 -14.66
N ASP A 103 -32.01 19.00 -14.68
CA ASP A 103 -33.35 19.12 -15.27
C ASP A 103 -34.47 19.37 -14.21
N LEU A 104 -34.09 19.77 -12.98
CA LEU A 104 -34.95 20.21 -11.86
C LEU A 104 -34.58 21.64 -11.48
#